data_AF-Q5SP86-F1
#
_entry.id   AF-Q5SP86-F1
#
_cell.length_a   1.000
_cell.length_b   1.000
_cell.length_c   1.000
_cell.angle_alpha   90.00
_cell.angle_beta   90.00
_cell.angle_gamma   90.00
#
_symmetry.space_group_name_H-M   'P 1'
#
loop_
_entity.id
_entity.type
_entity.pdbx_description
1 polymer ?
#
loop_
_entity_poly.entity_id
_entity_poly.type
_entity_poly.pdbx_seq_one_letter_code
_entity_poly.pdbx_strand_id
1 'polypeptide(L)'
;MAPRRKEKYKLPVPLPEGKILDDMEGNRWALGKMIGSGGFGLIYLAFPTNKPNKDARHVIKLEYQENGPLFSELKFYQRAAKRECIQKWIQQRKLDYLGIPVFYGFGLTDF
;
A
#
# COMPACT_ATOMS: atom_id res chain seq x y z
N MET A 1 2.33 1.06 29.08
CA MET A 1 3.38 1.52 28.13
C MET A 1 3.44 0.53 26.99
N ALA A 2 3.52 1.00 25.73
CA ALA A 2 3.82 0.12 24.61
C ALA A 2 5.24 -0.46 24.77
N PRO A 3 5.45 -1.77 24.57
CA PRO A 3 6.76 -2.39 24.77
C PRO A 3 7.78 -1.78 23.80
N ARG A 4 8.97 -1.45 24.31
CA ARG A 4 10.10 -1.01 23.48
C ARG A 4 10.56 -2.19 22.62
N ARG A 5 10.16 -2.23 21.35
CA ARG A 5 10.67 -3.22 20.38
C ARG A 5 12.16 -2.99 20.16
N LYS A 6 12.98 -3.94 20.63
CA LYS A 6 14.45 -3.96 20.51
C LYS A 6 14.93 -4.56 19.19
N GLU A 7 14.06 -5.09 18.34
CA GLU A 7 14.45 -5.69 17.07
C GLU A 7 14.37 -4.66 15.95
N LYS A 8 15.51 -4.48 15.25
CA LYS A 8 15.53 -3.75 13.97
C LYS A 8 14.63 -4.51 13.00
N TYR A 9 13.62 -3.83 12.48
CA TYR A 9 12.78 -4.39 11.43
C TYR A 9 13.62 -4.87 10.25
N LYS A 10 13.21 -5.99 9.65
CA LYS A 10 13.92 -6.55 8.49
C LYS A 10 13.32 -5.97 7.21
N LEU A 11 14.17 -5.58 6.28
CA LEU A 11 13.71 -5.21 4.94
C LEU A 11 13.45 -6.49 4.13
N PRO A 12 12.33 -6.57 3.39
CA PRO A 12 12.10 -7.64 2.42
C PRO A 12 13.22 -7.76 1.40
N VAL A 13 13.42 -8.97 0.88
CA VAL A 13 14.19 -9.16 -0.35
C VAL A 13 13.45 -8.45 -1.49
N PRO A 14 14.13 -7.61 -2.30
CA PRO A 14 13.48 -6.96 -3.43
C PRO A 14 12.88 -7.94 -4.41
N LEU A 15 11.65 -7.67 -4.86
CA LEU A 15 10.96 -8.44 -5.88
C LEU A 15 11.33 -7.90 -7.27
N PRO A 16 11.41 -8.75 -8.29
CA PRO A 16 11.77 -8.32 -9.63
C PRO A 16 10.67 -7.44 -10.25
N GLU A 17 11.08 -6.45 -11.04
CA GLU A 17 10.17 -5.67 -11.88
C GLU A 17 9.41 -6.62 -12.83
N GLY A 18 8.13 -6.33 -13.07
CA GLY A 18 7.23 -7.17 -13.86
C GLY A 18 6.56 -8.32 -13.10
N LYS A 19 6.96 -8.62 -11.85
CA LYS A 19 6.23 -9.60 -11.03
C LYS A 19 4.77 -9.16 -10.86
N ILE A 20 3.86 -10.09 -11.12
CA ILE A 20 2.43 -9.87 -10.92
C ILE A 20 2.06 -10.27 -9.50
N LEU A 21 1.38 -9.37 -8.80
CA LEU A 21 0.81 -9.59 -7.48
C LEU A 21 -0.72 -9.57 -7.59
N ASP A 22 -1.37 -10.45 -6.86
CA ASP A 22 -2.83 -10.50 -6.74
C ASP A 22 -3.23 -9.89 -5.39
N ASP A 23 -4.24 -9.02 -5.39
CA ASP A 23 -4.84 -8.50 -4.16
C ASP A 23 -6.02 -9.37 -3.69
N MET A 24 -6.50 -9.10 -2.48
CA MET A 24 -7.62 -9.84 -1.87
C MET A 24 -8.97 -9.65 -2.57
N GLU A 25 -9.07 -8.69 -3.50
CA GLU A 25 -10.27 -8.42 -4.29
C GLU A 25 -10.18 -9.03 -5.71
N GLY A 26 -9.08 -9.73 -6.01
CA GLY A 26 -8.82 -10.37 -7.29
C GLY A 26 -8.26 -9.44 -8.37
N ASN A 27 -7.89 -8.20 -8.03
CA ASN A 27 -7.17 -7.35 -8.98
C ASN A 27 -5.70 -7.77 -9.04
N ARG A 28 -5.12 -7.55 -10.22
CA ARG A 28 -3.74 -7.95 -10.53
C ARG A 28 -2.89 -6.72 -10.81
N TRP A 29 -1.72 -6.68 -10.19
CA TRP A 29 -0.82 -5.54 -10.20
C TRP A 29 0.58 -5.97 -10.63
N ALA A 30 1.10 -5.36 -11.70
CA ALA A 30 2.49 -5.53 -12.09
C ALA A 30 3.38 -4.57 -11.30
N LEU A 31 4.43 -5.10 -10.66
CA LEU A 31 5.47 -4.30 -10.02
C LEU A 31 6.30 -3.57 -11.08
N GLY A 32 6.52 -2.29 -10.88
CA GLY A 32 7.49 -1.50 -11.62
C GLY A 32 8.76 -1.26 -10.81
N LYS A 33 9.50 -0.22 -11.22
CA LYS A 33 10.71 0.23 -10.54
C LYS A 33 10.50 0.46 -9.04
N MET A 34 11.44 -0.01 -8.23
CA MET A 34 11.54 0.35 -6.81
C MET A 34 11.95 1.83 -6.69
N ILE A 35 11.13 2.62 -5.99
CA ILE A 35 11.32 4.07 -5.84
C ILE A 35 11.64 4.49 -4.41
N GLY A 36 11.56 3.57 -3.45
CA GLY A 36 11.91 3.85 -2.07
C GLY A 36 12.22 2.60 -1.27
N SER A 37 13.12 2.73 -0.32
CA SER A 37 13.43 1.72 0.70
C SER A 37 13.77 2.42 2.01
N GLY A 38 13.31 1.89 3.13
CA GLY A 38 13.59 2.48 4.44
C GLY A 38 12.75 1.91 5.56
N GLY A 39 13.30 1.97 6.78
CA GLY A 39 12.66 1.44 7.98
C GLY A 39 12.43 -0.07 7.90
N PHE A 40 11.28 -0.46 7.38
CA PHE A 40 10.72 -1.81 7.41
C PHE A 40 10.09 -2.25 6.08
N GLY A 41 10.14 -1.42 5.04
CA GLY A 41 9.49 -1.74 3.76
C GLY A 41 10.17 -1.20 2.52
N LEU A 42 9.71 -1.72 1.39
CA LEU A 42 10.08 -1.33 0.03
C LEU A 42 8.86 -0.69 -0.64
N ILE A 43 9.08 0.31 -1.49
CA ILE A 43 8.04 0.97 -2.26
C ILE A 43 8.34 0.82 -3.75
N TYR A 44 7.38 0.27 -4.48
CA TYR A 44 7.44 0.05 -5.92
C TYR A 44 6.39 0.90 -6.62
N LEU A 45 6.67 1.30 -7.86
CA LEU A 45 5.61 1.67 -8.79
C LEU A 45 4.70 0.47 -9.05
N ALA A 46 3.42 0.71 -9.30
CA ALA A 46 2.45 -0.35 -9.54
C ALA A 46 1.53 -0.02 -10.72
N PHE A 47 1.27 -1.04 -11.54
CA PHE A 47 0.45 -0.93 -12.75
C PHE A 47 -0.68 -1.97 -12.73
N PRO A 48 -1.95 -1.56 -12.90
CA PRO A 48 -3.03 -2.53 -13.04
C PRO A 48 -2.90 -3.26 -14.38
N THR A 49 -2.99 -4.60 -14.36
CA THR A 49 -2.75 -5.40 -15.59
C THR A 49 -3.88 -5.27 -16.62
N ASN A 50 -5.10 -4.94 -16.17
CA ASN A 50 -6.25 -4.75 -17.05
C ASN A 50 -6.23 -3.43 -17.83
N LYS A 51 -5.44 -2.46 -17.38
CA LYS A 51 -5.34 -1.10 -17.95
C LYS A 51 -3.89 -0.65 -17.85
N PRO A 52 -2.99 -1.18 -18.71
CA PRO A 52 -1.60 -0.78 -18.72
C PRO A 52 -1.48 0.69 -19.14
N ASN A 53 -1.58 1.59 -18.16
CA ASN A 53 -1.30 3.00 -18.35
C ASN A 53 0.23 3.20 -18.31
N LYS A 54 0.76 4.02 -19.22
CA LYS A 54 2.20 4.36 -19.23
C LYS A 54 2.60 5.22 -18.04
N ASP A 55 1.66 5.98 -17.48
CA ASP A 55 1.90 6.77 -16.27
C ASP A 55 1.54 5.96 -15.03
N ALA A 56 2.56 5.62 -14.22
CA ALA A 56 2.37 4.95 -12.94
C ALA A 56 1.61 5.88 -11.98
N ARG A 57 0.37 5.53 -11.64
CA ARG A 57 -0.48 6.28 -10.69
C ARG A 57 -0.64 5.60 -9.33
N HIS A 58 0.00 4.46 -9.14
CA HIS A 58 -0.13 3.63 -7.94
C HIS A 58 1.25 3.21 -7.45
N VAL A 59 1.31 2.91 -6.16
CA VAL A 59 2.49 2.35 -5.51
C VAL A 59 2.11 1.13 -4.71
N ILE A 60 3.02 0.16 -4.62
CA ILE A 60 2.91 -0.98 -3.72
C ILE A 60 3.97 -0.82 -2.64
N LYS A 61 3.51 -0.89 -1.39
CA LYS A 61 4.36 -0.94 -0.21
C LYS A 61 4.46 -2.39 0.27
N LEU A 62 5.67 -2.93 0.30
CA LEU A 62 5.96 -4.30 0.67
C LEU A 62 6.72 -4.33 2.00
N GLU A 63 6.24 -5.13 2.95
CA GLU A 63 6.90 -5.41 4.23
C GLU A 63 6.80 -6.90 4.54
N TYR A 64 7.69 -7.40 5.41
CA TYR A 64 7.48 -8.70 6.03
C TYR A 64 6.28 -8.66 6.97
N GLN A 65 5.50 -9.74 6.99
CA GLN A 65 4.29 -9.83 7.81
C GLN A 65 4.59 -9.64 9.31
N GLU A 66 5.78 -10.05 9.76
CA GLU A 66 6.24 -9.96 11.14
C GLU A 66 6.62 -8.53 11.57
N ASN A 67 6.91 -7.63 10.62
CA ASN A 67 7.36 -6.27 10.96
C ASN A 67 6.27 -5.54 11.74
N GLY A 68 5.01 -5.58 11.27
CA GLY A 68 3.84 -5.07 12.01
C GLY A 68 3.33 -3.66 11.64
N PRO A 69 4.16 -2.63 11.38
CA PRO A 69 3.66 -1.31 10.96
C PRO A 69 2.71 -1.33 9.76
N LEU A 70 2.99 -2.11 8.70
CA LEU A 70 2.06 -2.24 7.57
C LEU A 70 0.68 -2.74 8.00
N PHE A 71 0.61 -3.65 8.99
CA PHE A 71 -0.66 -4.15 9.49
C PHE A 71 -1.46 -3.03 10.17
N SER A 72 -0.82 -2.21 10.98
CA SER A 72 -1.48 -1.04 11.61
C SER A 72 -1.96 -0.03 10.55
N GLU A 73 -1.12 0.27 9.56
CA GLU A 73 -1.46 1.15 8.44
C GLU A 73 -2.63 0.60 7.60
N LEU A 74 -2.61 -0.69 7.28
CA LEU A 74 -3.70 -1.37 6.59
C LEU A 74 -5.02 -1.25 7.37
N LYS A 75 -5.00 -1.46 8.69
CA LYS A 75 -6.20 -1.31 9.53
C LYS A 75 -6.72 0.13 9.57
N PHE A 76 -5.83 1.13 9.51
CA PHE A 76 -6.25 2.52 9.36
C PHE A 76 -7.00 2.71 8.03
N TYR A 77 -6.42 2.29 6.90
CA TYR A 77 -7.07 2.46 5.60
C TYR A 77 -8.43 1.74 5.53
N GLN A 78 -8.50 0.49 6.00
CA GLN A 78 -9.72 -0.32 6.02
C GLN A 78 -10.85 0.29 6.87
N ARG A 79 -10.52 1.05 7.93
CA ARG A 79 -11.51 1.57 8.89
C ARG A 79 -11.85 3.04 8.69
N ALA A 80 -10.85 3.88 8.41
CA ALA A 80 -10.98 5.33 8.41
C ALA A 80 -10.90 5.96 7.01
N ALA A 81 -10.23 5.31 6.05
CA ALA A 81 -9.95 5.88 4.73
C ALA A 81 -10.76 5.24 3.60
N LYS A 82 -11.96 4.71 3.91
CA LYS A 82 -12.88 4.21 2.88
C LYS A 82 -13.27 5.34 1.94
N ARG A 83 -13.32 5.04 0.64
CA ARG A 83 -13.56 6.06 -0.39
C ARG A 83 -14.91 6.76 -0.19
N GLU A 84 -15.94 6.00 0.19
CA GLU A 84 -17.28 6.52 0.46
C GLU A 84 -17.29 7.47 1.66
N CYS A 85 -16.55 7.12 2.72
CA CYS A 85 -16.42 7.95 3.92
C CYS A 85 -15.68 9.25 3.62
N ILE A 86 -14.59 9.19 2.86
CA ILE A 86 -13.82 10.38 2.43
C ILE A 86 -14.69 11.31 1.60
N GLN A 87 -15.38 10.78 0.58
CA GLN A 87 -16.25 11.59 -0.30
C GLN A 87 -17.40 12.23 0.48
N LYS A 88 -18.05 11.47 1.36
CA LYS A 88 -19.09 12.00 2.26
C LYS A 88 -18.55 13.13 3.13
N TRP A 89 -17.35 12.99 3.69
CA TRP A 89 -16.75 14.02 4.52
C TRP A 89 -16.44 15.30 3.75
N ILE A 90 -15.85 15.17 2.56
CA ILE A 90 -15.57 16.30 1.65
C ILE A 90 -16.85 17.08 1.36
N GLN A 91 -17.93 16.39 1.00
CA GLN A 91 -19.23 17.01 0.72
C GLN A 91 -19.83 17.69 1.96
N GLN A 92 -19.84 17.01 3.12
CA GLN A 92 -20.39 17.55 4.36
C GLN A 92 -19.64 18.78 4.87
N ARG A 93 -18.32 18.81 4.66
CA ARG A 93 -17.45 19.91 5.10
C ARG A 93 -17.20 20.96 4.02
N LYS A 94 -17.76 20.80 2.82
CA LYS A 94 -17.57 21.69 1.67
C LYS A 94 -16.09 21.95 1.37
N LEU A 95 -15.30 20.87 1.37
CA LEU A 95 -13.88 20.91 1.05
C LEU A 95 -13.68 20.64 -0.45
N ASP A 96 -12.60 21.16 -1.03
CA ASP A 96 -12.21 20.83 -2.41
C ASP A 96 -11.60 19.42 -2.50
N TYR A 97 -10.82 19.05 -1.47
CA TYR A 97 -10.21 17.73 -1.33
C TYR A 97 -9.92 17.41 0.14
N LEU A 98 -9.58 16.15 0.41
CA LEU A 98 -9.08 15.70 1.70
C LEU A 98 -7.72 15.04 1.49
N GLY A 99 -6.70 15.47 2.24
CA GLY A 99 -5.31 15.01 2.11
C GLY A 99 -5.04 13.59 2.65
N ILE A 100 -5.95 12.64 2.39
CA ILE A 100 -5.79 11.22 2.74
C ILE A 100 -5.53 10.45 1.43
N PRO A 101 -4.44 9.68 1.33
CA PRO A 101 -4.17 8.85 0.17
C PRO A 101 -5.30 7.85 -0.10
N VAL A 102 -5.51 7.53 -1.37
CA VAL A 102 -6.51 6.53 -1.79
C VAL A 102 -5.97 5.13 -1.54
N PHE A 103 -6.74 4.30 -0.85
CA PHE A 103 -6.45 2.88 -0.67
C PHE A 103 -7.07 2.08 -1.81
N TYR A 104 -6.25 1.31 -2.53
CA TYR A 104 -6.68 0.53 -3.70
C TYR A 104 -6.84 -0.96 -3.43
N GLY A 105 -6.09 -1.51 -2.46
CA GLY A 105 -6.09 -2.94 -2.20
C GLY A 105 -4.93 -3.36 -1.31
N PHE A 106 -4.94 -4.62 -0.93
CA PHE A 106 -3.90 -5.28 -0.14
C PHE A 106 -3.87 -6.77 -0.46
N GLY A 107 -2.74 -7.43 -0.21
CA GLY A 107 -2.58 -8.85 -0.45
C GLY A 107 -1.39 -9.41 0.31
N LEU A 108 -1.16 -10.70 0.11
CA LEU A 108 0.03 -11.42 0.57
C LEU A 108 0.72 -12.00 -0.66
N THR A 109 2.04 -12.08 -0.62
CA THR A 109 2.82 -12.69 -1.69
C THR A 109 4.00 -13.44 -1.09
N ASP A 110 4.25 -14.64 -1.61
CA ASP A 110 5.43 -15.43 -1.29
C ASP A 110 6.57 -15.14 -2.27
N PHE A 111 7.79 -15.34 -1.81
CA PHE A 111 9.03 -15.14 -2.57
C PHE A 111 9.95 -16.36 -2.45
#